data_AF-A0A846W5Y2-F1
#
_entry.id   AF-A0A846W5Y2-F1
#
_cell.length_a   1.000
_cell.length_b   1.000
_cell.length_c   1.000
_cell.angle_alpha   90.00
_cell.angle_beta   90.00
_cell.angle_gamma   90.00
#
_symmetry.space_group_name_H-M   'P 1'
#
loop_
_entity.id
_entity.type
_entity.pdbx_description
1 polymer ?
#
loop_
_entity_poly.entity_id
_entity_poly.type
_entity_poly.pdbx_seq_one_letter_code
_entity_poly.pdbx_strand_id
1 'polypeptide(L)'
;MDLVGHWGLLIFRVETTEEGPFCRDCGLATYREITIGSAWFGWWGVQSLFYNLGGFVVNARNRRRIAALPAPETAWGRRPMDPGKPLFRRVGALGFTIPLLFALGVVFTAYLQDQVEIEESMQRVTAGQCVGRLTVGWFRDEIRWQKVACSDPAAEGRVLRKVTGSATDQADALDCAGLPTTLFVHSERDFVVCIGPRN
;
A
#
# COMPACT_ATOMS: atom_id res chain seq x y z
N MET A 1 21.29 -4.67 30.20
CA MET A 1 21.02 -5.10 28.81
C MET A 1 19.56 -4.87 28.67
N ASP A 2 19.18 -3.93 27.82
CA ASP A 2 17.87 -3.30 27.96
C ASP A 2 17.03 -3.75 26.76
N LEU A 3 16.00 -4.55 27.03
CA LEU A 3 15.07 -5.01 25.99
C LEU A 3 13.94 -4.00 25.91
N VAL A 4 13.70 -3.46 24.71
CA VAL A 4 12.73 -2.36 24.53
C VAL A 4 11.47 -2.90 23.84
N GLY A 5 10.36 -2.86 24.57
CA GLY A 5 9.01 -3.13 24.07
C GLY A 5 8.30 -1.86 23.67
N HIS A 6 7.69 -1.83 22.48
CA HIS A 6 6.98 -0.67 21.98
C HIS A 6 5.52 -1.03 21.68
N TRP A 7 4.65 -0.73 22.63
CA TRP A 7 3.22 -0.92 22.47
C TRP A 7 2.61 0.42 22.03
N GLY A 8 2.36 0.57 20.73
CA GLY A 8 1.61 1.71 20.22
C GLY A 8 0.12 1.50 20.48
N LEU A 9 -0.42 2.23 21.45
CA LEU A 9 -1.83 2.61 21.45
C LEU A 9 -1.96 3.92 20.66
N LEU A 10 -3.08 4.14 19.97
CA LEU A 10 -3.33 5.31 19.11
C LEU A 10 -3.00 6.68 19.78
N ILE A 11 -2.94 6.74 21.11
CA ILE A 11 -2.64 7.96 21.89
C ILE A 11 -1.48 7.76 22.89
N PHE A 12 -1.23 6.52 23.36
CA PHE A 12 -0.27 6.27 24.44
C PHE A 12 0.89 5.39 23.99
N ARG A 13 2.08 5.76 24.43
CA ARG A 13 3.27 4.94 24.33
C ARG A 13 3.49 4.22 25.66
N VAL A 14 3.52 2.89 25.64
CA VAL A 14 4.06 2.11 26.76
C VAL A 14 5.42 1.56 26.31
N GLU A 15 6.49 2.18 26.78
CA GLU A 15 7.84 1.62 26.68
C GLU A 15 8.05 0.69 27.87
N THR A 16 8.19 -0.60 27.61
CA THR A 16 8.63 -1.55 28.62
C THR A 16 10.11 -1.79 28.40
N THR A 17 10.94 -1.25 29.29
CA THR A 17 12.36 -1.55 29.34
C THR A 17 12.58 -2.58 30.44
N GLU A 18 12.91 -3.81 30.06
CA GLU A 18 13.28 -4.84 31.03
C GLU A 18 14.79 -4.78 31.26
N GLU A 19 15.17 -4.29 32.44
CA GLU A 19 16.57 -4.14 32.88
C GLU A 19 16.88 -5.16 33.97
N GLY A 20 17.85 -6.04 33.74
CA GLY A 20 18.29 -6.98 34.78
C GLY A 20 19.36 -7.98 34.33
N PRO A 21 19.96 -8.74 35.29
CA PRO A 21 20.85 -9.84 34.98
C PRO A 21 20.04 -11.01 34.40
N PHE A 22 19.96 -11.11 33.08
CA PHE A 22 19.30 -12.22 32.42
C PHE A 22 20.19 -13.46 32.36
N CYS A 23 19.60 -14.64 32.59
CA CYS A 23 20.15 -15.90 32.09
C CYS A 23 19.95 -16.00 30.57
N ARG A 24 20.70 -16.82 29.83
CA ARG A 24 20.52 -16.96 28.36
C ARG A 24 19.07 -17.28 27.98
N ASP A 25 18.47 -18.26 28.65
CA ASP A 25 17.13 -18.76 28.30
C ASP A 25 16.02 -17.77 28.71
N CYS A 26 16.17 -17.17 29.89
CA CYS A 26 15.32 -16.08 30.40
C CYS A 26 15.33 -14.89 29.45
N GLY A 27 16.51 -14.42 29.06
CA GLY A 27 16.66 -13.29 28.16
C GLY A 27 16.12 -13.59 26.76
N LEU A 28 16.26 -14.82 26.27
CA LEU A 28 15.67 -15.24 25.00
C LEU A 28 14.14 -15.29 25.06
N ALA A 29 13.55 -15.74 26.17
CA ALA A 29 12.11 -15.76 26.39
C ALA A 29 11.55 -14.32 26.37
N THR A 30 12.10 -13.45 27.20
CA THR A 30 11.71 -12.03 27.32
C THR A 30 11.91 -11.29 25.99
N TYR A 31 13.05 -11.46 25.32
CA TYR A 31 13.30 -10.86 24.00
C TYR A 31 12.20 -11.23 22.99
N ARG A 32 11.78 -12.50 22.95
CA ARG A 32 10.79 -12.98 21.96
C ARG A 32 9.40 -12.42 22.26
N GLU A 33 9.01 -12.38 23.53
CA GLU A 33 7.72 -11.85 23.96
C GLU A 33 7.60 -10.36 23.65
N ILE A 34 8.60 -9.58 24.10
CA ILE A 34 8.66 -8.13 23.89
C ILE A 34 8.68 -7.79 22.39
N THR A 35 9.54 -8.47 21.62
CA THR A 35 9.68 -8.20 20.18
C THR A 35 8.40 -8.50 19.41
N ILE A 36 7.64 -9.52 19.81
CA ILE A 36 6.34 -9.83 19.20
C ILE A 36 5.30 -8.76 19.54
N GLY A 37 5.24 -8.30 20.79
CA GLY A 37 4.36 -7.20 21.18
C GLY A 37 4.63 -5.94 20.34
N SER A 38 5.91 -5.57 20.22
CA SER A 38 6.36 -4.45 19.36
C SER A 38 5.99 -4.63 17.89
N ALA A 39 6.03 -5.87 17.39
CA ALA A 39 5.65 -6.18 16.01
C ALA A 39 4.14 -6.13 15.77
N TRP A 40 3.28 -6.12 16.77
CA TRP A 40 1.83 -5.94 16.55
C TRP A 40 1.40 -4.50 16.76
N PHE A 41 1.93 -3.86 17.79
CA PHE A 41 1.41 -2.58 18.25
C PHE A 41 2.30 -1.39 17.90
N GLY A 42 3.58 -1.59 17.58
CA GLY A 42 4.49 -0.48 17.31
C GLY A 42 4.34 0.17 15.93
N TRP A 43 3.26 -0.12 15.20
CA TRP A 43 3.01 0.42 13.85
C TRP A 43 1.92 1.48 13.80
N TRP A 44 1.09 1.61 14.85
CA TRP A 44 -0.16 2.38 14.81
C TRP A 44 0.02 3.90 14.97
N GLY A 45 1.19 4.44 14.57
CA GLY A 45 1.44 5.88 14.57
C GLY A 45 2.76 6.23 13.89
N VAL A 46 2.83 7.40 13.24
CA VAL A 46 4.02 7.85 12.48
C VAL A 46 5.24 7.92 13.37
N GLN A 47 5.12 8.53 14.54
CA GLN A 47 6.23 8.60 15.50
C GLN A 47 6.61 7.19 16.00
N SER A 48 5.62 6.37 16.35
CA SER A 48 5.79 4.99 16.83
C SER A 48 6.54 4.11 15.83
N LEU A 49 6.26 4.25 14.54
CA LEU A 49 6.96 3.57 13.45
C LEU A 49 8.48 3.75 13.54
N PHE A 50 8.96 5.00 13.66
CA PHE A 50 10.41 5.28 13.72
C PHE A 50 11.06 4.72 14.99
N TYR A 51 10.41 4.86 16.15
CA TYR A 51 10.91 4.30 17.39
C TYR A 51 10.94 2.77 17.37
N ASN A 52 9.91 2.13 16.81
CA ASN A 52 9.81 0.68 16.69
C ASN A 52 10.91 0.12 15.80
N LEU A 53 11.20 0.77 14.66
CA LEU A 53 12.32 0.41 13.78
C LEU A 53 13.66 0.47 14.53
N GLY A 54 13.92 1.54 15.29
CA GLY A 54 15.09 1.65 16.15
C GLY A 54 15.13 0.56 17.23
N GLY A 55 13.99 0.28 17.86
CA GLY A 55 13.81 -0.77 18.86
C GLY A 55 14.16 -2.15 18.32
N PHE A 56 13.77 -2.50 17.09
CA PHE A 56 14.16 -3.78 16.47
C PHE A 56 15.67 -3.90 16.25
N VAL A 57 16.36 -2.81 15.90
CA VAL A 57 17.83 -2.81 15.76
C VAL A 57 18.50 -3.05 17.11
N VAL A 58 18.04 -2.35 18.16
CA VAL A 58 18.53 -2.52 19.53
C VAL A 58 18.27 -3.94 20.02
N ASN A 59 17.05 -4.44 19.86
CA ASN A 59 16.65 -5.80 20.23
C ASN A 59 17.46 -6.86 19.46
N ALA A 60 17.78 -6.65 18.18
CA ALA A 60 18.64 -7.54 17.41
C ALA A 60 20.09 -7.56 17.92
N ARG A 61 20.64 -6.42 18.32
CA ARG A 61 21.97 -6.34 18.97
C ARG A 61 21.96 -7.04 20.32
N ASN A 62 20.95 -6.79 21.14
CA ASN A 62 20.81 -7.40 22.47
C ASN A 62 20.56 -8.90 22.38
N ARG A 63 19.85 -9.39 21.36
CA ARG A 63 19.74 -10.83 21.07
C ARG A 63 21.11 -11.50 20.94
N ARG A 64 22.07 -10.89 20.23
CA ARG A 64 23.43 -11.44 20.08
C ARG A 64 24.15 -11.52 21.43
N ARG A 65 24.00 -10.48 22.26
CA ARG A 65 24.58 -10.42 23.60
C ARG A 65 23.96 -11.47 24.53
N ILE A 66 22.63 -11.61 24.51
CA ILE A 66 21.88 -12.61 25.29
C ILE A 66 22.26 -14.03 24.86
N ALA A 67 22.40 -14.28 23.56
CA ALA A 67 22.78 -15.60 23.04
C ALA A 67 24.21 -16.03 23.47
N ALA A 68 25.09 -15.05 23.75
CA ALA A 68 26.45 -15.30 24.23
C ALA A 68 26.52 -15.56 25.75
N LEU A 69 25.42 -15.40 26.49
CA LEU A 69 25.39 -15.66 27.92
C LEU A 69 25.48 -17.17 28.23
N PRO A 70 26.01 -17.53 29.41
CA PRO A 70 26.01 -18.92 29.86
C PRO A 70 24.58 -19.45 30.02
N ALA A 71 24.46 -20.78 29.93
CA ALA A 71 23.22 -21.47 30.26
C ALA A 71 22.80 -21.13 31.71
N PRO A 72 21.50 -21.11 32.02
CA PRO A 72 21.03 -20.88 33.38
C PRO A 72 21.62 -21.91 34.35
N GLU A 73 22.26 -21.42 35.41
CA GLU A 73 22.60 -22.26 36.56
C GLU A 73 21.30 -22.59 37.30
N THR A 74 20.94 -23.88 37.35
CA THR A 74 19.75 -24.33 38.06
C THR A 74 20.03 -24.30 39.57
N ALA A 75 19.70 -23.19 40.23
CA ALA A 75 19.61 -23.18 41.68
C ALA A 75 18.52 -24.15 42.15
N TRP A 76 18.80 -24.89 43.24
CA TRP A 76 17.97 -25.96 43.82
C TRP A 76 16.45 -25.69 43.68
N GLY A 77 15.82 -26.38 42.74
CA GLY A 77 14.35 -26.42 42.58
C GLY A 77 13.72 -25.42 41.59
N ARG A 78 14.46 -24.48 40.99
CA ARG A 78 13.89 -23.58 39.96
C ARG A 78 14.20 -24.04 38.54
N ARG A 79 13.16 -24.20 37.72
CA ARG A 79 13.32 -24.42 36.28
C ARG A 79 13.56 -23.08 35.58
N PRO A 80 14.55 -22.98 34.68
CA PRO A 80 14.71 -21.80 33.84
C PRO A 80 13.47 -21.57 32.98
N MET A 81 13.22 -20.31 32.62
CA MET A 81 12.13 -19.97 31.72
C MET A 81 12.40 -20.60 30.34
N ASP A 82 11.43 -21.37 29.81
CA ASP A 82 11.56 -21.98 28.50
C ASP A 82 11.40 -20.90 27.42
N PRO A 83 12.45 -20.62 26.61
CA PRO A 83 12.36 -19.65 25.53
C PRO A 83 11.40 -20.10 24.41
N GLY A 84 11.03 -21.38 24.37
CA GLY A 84 10.05 -21.95 23.45
C GLY A 84 10.49 -21.82 21.97
N LYS A 85 9.50 -21.67 21.08
CA LYS A 85 9.74 -21.57 19.63
C LYS A 85 10.55 -20.30 19.26
N PRO A 86 11.44 -20.37 18.25
CA PRO A 86 12.11 -19.20 17.67
C PRO A 86 11.13 -18.11 17.23
N LEU A 87 11.57 -16.84 17.26
CA LEU A 87 10.74 -15.65 16.99
C LEU A 87 9.85 -15.81 15.75
N PHE A 88 10.45 -16.06 14.59
CA PHE A 88 9.73 -16.17 13.30
C PHE A 88 8.92 -17.45 13.11
N ARG A 89 8.97 -18.39 14.07
CA ARG A 89 8.11 -19.60 14.08
C ARG A 89 6.87 -19.43 14.94
N ARG A 90 6.60 -18.21 15.42
CA ARG A 90 5.42 -17.86 16.21
C ARG A 90 4.43 -17.12 15.33
N VAL A 91 3.14 -17.38 15.50
CA VAL A 91 2.06 -16.64 14.82
C VAL A 91 2.20 -15.13 15.05
N GLY A 92 2.67 -14.74 16.24
CA GLY A 92 2.98 -13.35 16.57
C GLY A 92 3.97 -12.66 15.62
N ALA A 93 4.84 -13.41 14.92
CA ALA A 93 5.76 -12.83 13.93
C ALA A 93 5.05 -12.28 12.68
N LEU A 94 3.78 -12.63 12.45
CA LEU A 94 2.98 -12.00 11.39
C LEU A 94 2.81 -10.49 11.62
N GLY A 95 2.98 -9.99 12.84
CA GLY A 95 2.97 -8.56 13.10
C GLY A 95 4.01 -7.78 12.26
N PHE A 96 5.15 -8.41 11.93
CA PHE A 96 6.17 -7.77 11.08
C PHE A 96 5.71 -7.50 9.65
N THR A 97 4.63 -8.14 9.16
CA THR A 97 4.12 -7.92 7.80
C THR A 97 3.13 -6.76 7.72
N ILE A 98 2.63 -6.27 8.86
CA ILE A 98 1.66 -5.15 8.93
C ILE A 98 2.13 -3.92 8.14
N PRO A 99 3.34 -3.36 8.33
CA PRO A 99 3.76 -2.16 7.60
C PRO A 99 3.85 -2.38 6.09
N LEU A 100 4.26 -3.58 5.66
CA LEU A 100 4.32 -3.93 4.25
C LEU A 100 2.91 -4.01 3.64
N LEU A 101 1.98 -4.70 4.32
CA LEU A 101 0.59 -4.81 3.86
C LEU A 101 -0.12 -3.45 3.84
N PHE A 102 0.15 -2.59 4.83
CA PHE A 102 -0.38 -1.24 4.86
C PHE A 102 0.14 -0.41 3.68
N ALA A 103 1.45 -0.45 3.40
CA ALA A 103 2.03 0.26 2.26
C ALA A 103 1.47 -0.25 0.92
N LEU A 104 1.36 -1.58 0.76
CA LEU A 104 0.74 -2.18 -0.43
C LEU A 104 -0.74 -1.78 -0.57
N GLY A 105 -1.48 -1.73 0.53
CA GLY A 105 -2.87 -1.28 0.55
C GLY A 105 -3.01 0.17 0.09
N VAL A 106 -2.19 1.08 0.62
CA VAL A 106 -2.18 2.50 0.21
C VAL A 106 -1.86 2.67 -1.27
N VAL A 107 -0.82 1.98 -1.76
CA VAL A 107 -0.45 2.02 -3.19
C VAL A 107 -1.58 1.46 -4.05
N PHE A 108 -2.18 0.34 -3.64
CA PHE A 108 -3.29 -0.27 -4.36
C PHE A 108 -4.52 0.64 -4.39
N THR A 109 -4.87 1.29 -3.27
CA THR A 109 -5.99 2.25 -3.25
C THR A 109 -5.72 3.48 -4.12
N ALA A 110 -4.50 4.03 -4.08
CA ALA A 110 -4.13 5.15 -4.92
C ALA A 110 -4.19 4.78 -6.41
N TYR A 111 -3.72 3.57 -6.75
CA TYR A 111 -3.84 3.02 -8.10
C TYR A 111 -5.31 2.87 -8.53
N LEU A 112 -6.17 2.31 -7.67
CA LEU A 112 -7.59 2.17 -7.99
C LEU A 112 -8.30 3.52 -8.14
N GLN A 113 -7.96 4.51 -7.31
CA GLN A 113 -8.55 5.86 -7.40
C GLN A 113 -8.23 6.53 -8.74
N ASP A 114 -6.97 6.45 -9.19
CA ASP A 114 -6.54 6.99 -10.49
C ASP A 114 -7.34 6.37 -11.66
N GLN A 115 -7.55 5.05 -11.63
CA GLN A 115 -8.34 4.37 -12.66
C GLN A 115 -9.82 4.82 -12.68
N VAL A 116 -10.44 4.96 -11.49
CA VAL A 116 -11.85 5.36 -11.37
C VAL A 116 -12.07 6.80 -11.84
N GLU A 117 -11.18 7.73 -11.48
CA GLU A 117 -11.31 9.14 -11.86
C GLU A 117 -11.28 9.34 -13.38
N ILE A 118 -10.40 8.61 -14.07
CA ILE A 118 -10.27 8.66 -15.53
C ILE A 118 -11.52 8.11 -16.22
N GLU A 119 -12.03 6.96 -15.76
CA GLU A 119 -13.24 6.33 -16.31
C GLU A 119 -14.45 7.26 -16.16
N GLU A 120 -14.65 7.85 -14.97
CA GLU A 120 -15.73 8.81 -14.74
C GLU A 120 -15.61 10.07 -15.61
N SER A 121 -14.38 10.52 -15.89
CA SER A 121 -14.14 11.71 -16.72
C SER A 121 -14.66 11.51 -18.15
N MET A 122 -14.45 10.31 -18.71
CA MET A 122 -14.95 9.91 -20.03
C MET A 122 -16.43 9.54 -19.98
N GLN A 123 -16.92 9.03 -18.85
CA GLN A 123 -18.35 8.77 -18.68
C GLN A 123 -19.17 10.07 -18.68
N ARG A 124 -18.64 11.15 -18.12
CA ARG A 124 -19.28 12.48 -18.06
C ARG A 124 -19.03 13.36 -19.28
N VAL A 125 -18.27 12.89 -20.27
CA VAL A 125 -17.96 13.70 -21.46
C VAL A 125 -19.19 13.88 -22.35
N THR A 126 -19.44 15.11 -22.79
CA THR A 126 -20.53 15.45 -23.70
C THR A 126 -20.02 16.04 -25.00
N ALA A 127 -20.88 16.05 -26.03
CA ALA A 127 -20.57 16.70 -27.31
C ALA A 127 -20.13 18.15 -27.08
N GLY A 128 -19.09 18.56 -27.80
CA GLY A 128 -18.48 19.87 -27.72
C GLY A 128 -17.36 20.03 -26.69
N GLN A 129 -17.12 19.05 -25.81
CA GLN A 129 -16.01 19.07 -24.84
C GLN A 129 -14.71 18.57 -25.47
N CYS A 130 -13.57 19.06 -24.98
CA CYS A 130 -12.27 18.62 -25.46
C CYS A 130 -11.73 17.45 -24.63
N VAL A 131 -11.02 16.58 -25.32
CA VAL A 131 -10.36 15.42 -24.74
C VAL A 131 -8.90 15.43 -25.12
N GLY A 132 -8.08 14.98 -24.18
CA GLY A 132 -6.65 14.92 -24.28
C GLY A 132 -6.17 13.52 -23.91
N ARG A 133 -4.96 13.22 -24.36
CA ARG A 133 -4.28 11.99 -24.01
C ARG A 133 -3.62 12.14 -22.65
N LEU A 134 -3.81 11.16 -21.79
CA LEU A 134 -3.09 11.03 -20.54
C LEU A 134 -2.28 9.74 -20.58
N THR A 135 -0.97 9.86 -20.42
CA THR A 135 -0.12 8.68 -20.21
C THR A 135 -0.18 8.32 -18.73
N VAL A 136 -0.74 7.17 -18.43
CA VAL A 136 -0.83 6.61 -17.08
C VAL A 136 -0.08 5.30 -16.99
N GLY A 137 0.20 4.87 -15.76
CA GLY A 137 0.80 3.57 -15.48
C GLY A 137 2.20 3.68 -14.93
N TRP A 138 2.42 3.01 -13.80
CA TRP A 138 3.70 2.99 -13.09
C TRP A 138 4.72 2.02 -13.71
N PHE A 139 4.24 1.04 -14.49
CA PHE A 139 5.06 -0.06 -15.05
C PHE A 139 4.97 -0.19 -16.57
N ARG A 140 3.99 0.44 -17.20
CA ARG A 140 3.79 0.47 -18.65
C ARG A 140 3.15 1.82 -18.99
N ASP A 141 3.63 2.45 -20.05
CA ASP A 141 2.98 3.62 -20.62
C ASP A 141 1.64 3.18 -21.23
N GLU A 142 0.57 3.36 -20.48
CA GLU A 142 -0.79 3.12 -20.91
C GLU A 142 -1.42 4.45 -21.31
N ILE A 143 -1.91 4.51 -22.54
CA ILE A 143 -2.53 5.70 -23.07
C ILE A 143 -4.03 5.68 -22.71
N ARG A 144 -4.47 6.61 -21.88
CA ARG A 144 -5.88 6.86 -21.55
C ARG A 144 -6.34 8.18 -22.17
N TRP A 145 -7.66 8.32 -22.30
CA TRP A 145 -8.30 9.57 -22.70
C TRP A 145 -8.96 10.20 -21.49
N GLN A 146 -8.83 11.51 -21.36
CA GLN A 146 -9.48 12.27 -20.30
C GLN A 146 -10.11 13.54 -20.85
N LYS A 147 -11.14 14.02 -20.16
CA LYS A 147 -11.70 15.36 -20.42
C LYS A 147 -10.71 16.43 -19.99
N VAL A 148 -10.43 17.38 -20.89
CA VAL A 148 -9.55 18.53 -20.63
C VAL A 148 -10.22 19.83 -21.07
N ALA A 149 -9.70 20.96 -20.59
CA ALA A 149 -10.09 22.26 -21.13
C ALA A 149 -9.63 22.40 -22.59
N CYS A 150 -10.45 22.96 -23.47
CA CYS A 150 -10.06 23.15 -24.88
C CYS A 150 -8.87 24.11 -25.07
N SER A 151 -8.64 24.99 -24.10
CA SER A 151 -7.48 25.88 -24.05
C SER A 151 -6.19 25.18 -23.59
N ASP A 152 -6.28 23.96 -23.06
CA ASP A 152 -5.14 23.22 -22.55
C ASP A 152 -4.24 22.77 -23.72
N PRO A 153 -2.91 22.93 -23.66
CA PRO A 153 -2.01 22.39 -24.67
C PRO A 153 -2.17 20.87 -24.88
N ALA A 154 -2.58 20.12 -23.84
CA ALA A 154 -2.82 18.68 -23.91
C ALA A 154 -4.14 18.29 -24.62
N ALA A 155 -4.98 19.24 -25.03
CA ALA A 155 -6.18 18.94 -25.81
C ALA A 155 -5.81 18.49 -27.23
N GLU A 156 -6.15 17.25 -27.56
CA GLU A 156 -5.89 16.64 -28.87
C GLU A 156 -7.10 16.72 -29.80
N GLY A 157 -8.32 16.70 -29.26
CA GLY A 157 -9.53 16.70 -30.07
C GLY A 157 -10.79 17.12 -29.31
N ARG A 158 -11.88 17.25 -30.06
CA ARG A 158 -13.19 17.64 -29.55
C ARG A 158 -14.20 16.52 -29.75
N VAL A 159 -14.97 16.19 -28.71
CA VAL A 159 -16.02 15.19 -28.79
C VAL A 159 -17.13 15.70 -29.70
N LEU A 160 -17.37 15.01 -30.81
CA LEU A 160 -18.46 15.33 -31.72
C LEU A 160 -19.77 14.73 -31.22
N ARG A 161 -19.70 13.49 -30.73
CA ARG A 161 -20.85 12.75 -30.21
C ARG A 161 -20.40 11.64 -29.28
N LYS A 162 -21.24 11.34 -28.29
CA LYS A 162 -21.15 10.15 -27.45
C LYS A 162 -22.38 9.30 -27.66
N VAL A 163 -22.18 8.03 -27.98
CA VAL A 163 -23.23 7.01 -28.12
C VAL A 163 -23.12 6.10 -26.91
N THR A 164 -24.18 6.02 -26.10
CA THR A 164 -24.26 5.09 -24.96
C THR A 164 -24.87 3.78 -25.45
N GLY A 165 -24.15 2.67 -25.29
CA GLY A 165 -24.47 1.40 -25.92
C GLY A 165 -23.29 0.44 -25.87
N SER A 166 -23.52 -0.84 -26.14
CA SER A 166 -22.45 -1.83 -26.10
C SER A 166 -21.51 -1.59 -27.28
N ALA A 167 -20.23 -1.31 -27.04
CA ALA A 167 -19.23 -1.16 -28.10
C ALA A 167 -19.09 -2.40 -29.01
N THR A 168 -19.63 -3.54 -28.58
CA THR A 168 -19.67 -4.77 -29.39
C THR A 168 -20.78 -4.76 -30.45
N ASP A 169 -21.74 -3.84 -30.37
CA ASP A 169 -22.75 -3.67 -31.41
C ASP A 169 -22.18 -2.83 -32.56
N GLN A 170 -22.01 -3.48 -33.70
CA GLN A 170 -21.41 -2.91 -34.90
C GLN A 170 -22.16 -1.66 -35.42
N ALA A 171 -23.46 -1.55 -35.08
CA ALA A 171 -24.30 -0.39 -35.37
C ALA A 171 -23.83 0.88 -34.63
N ASP A 172 -23.34 0.77 -33.39
CA ASP A 172 -22.91 1.91 -32.57
C ASP A 172 -21.55 2.47 -33.06
N ALA A 173 -20.69 1.61 -33.60
CA ALA A 173 -19.43 2.01 -34.24
C ALA A 173 -19.63 2.65 -35.62
N LEU A 174 -20.60 2.15 -36.40
CA LEU A 174 -21.05 2.73 -37.67
C LEU A 174 -21.65 4.13 -37.50
N ASP A 175 -22.16 4.40 -36.30
CA ASP A 175 -22.79 5.67 -35.99
C ASP A 175 -21.78 6.83 -36.13
N CYS A 176 -20.52 6.65 -35.74
CA CYS A 176 -19.47 7.65 -35.96
C CYS A 176 -19.11 7.87 -37.44
N ALA A 177 -19.34 6.88 -38.33
CA ALA A 177 -18.94 6.96 -39.75
C ALA A 177 -19.77 7.99 -40.56
N GLY A 178 -20.94 8.39 -40.06
CA GLY A 178 -21.77 9.43 -40.67
C GLY A 178 -21.28 10.87 -40.42
N LEU A 179 -20.22 11.05 -39.61
CA LEU A 179 -19.66 12.36 -39.29
C LEU A 179 -18.46 12.68 -40.20
N PRO A 180 -18.50 13.75 -41.01
CA PRO A 180 -17.47 14.02 -42.02
C PRO A 180 -16.11 14.42 -41.43
N THR A 181 -16.03 14.71 -40.13
CA THR A 181 -14.84 15.23 -39.45
C THR A 181 -14.33 14.36 -38.30
N THR A 182 -14.78 13.11 -38.17
CA THR A 182 -14.20 12.20 -37.17
C THR A 182 -12.77 11.84 -37.52
N LEU A 183 -11.85 12.13 -36.60
CA LEU A 183 -10.45 11.73 -36.72
C LEU A 183 -10.23 10.35 -36.12
N PHE A 184 -10.83 10.08 -34.97
CA PHE A 184 -10.69 8.81 -34.25
C PHE A 184 -11.93 8.50 -33.42
N VAL A 185 -12.12 7.20 -33.15
CA VAL A 185 -13.22 6.67 -32.34
C VAL A 185 -12.62 6.01 -31.13
N HIS A 186 -13.07 6.42 -29.95
CA HIS A 186 -12.71 5.77 -28.69
C HIS A 186 -13.89 4.93 -28.21
N SER A 187 -13.62 3.67 -27.92
CA SER A 187 -14.66 2.68 -27.60
C SER A 187 -14.37 2.08 -26.23
N GLU A 188 -15.34 2.19 -25.34
CA GLU A 188 -15.39 1.56 -24.02
C GLU A 188 -16.53 0.55 -23.99
N ARG A 189 -16.56 -0.35 -23.00
CA ARG A 189 -17.57 -1.43 -22.97
C ARG A 189 -19.01 -0.92 -23.12
N ASP A 190 -19.32 0.22 -22.50
CA ASP A 190 -20.68 0.75 -22.39
C ASP A 190 -20.94 2.03 -23.21
N PHE A 191 -19.94 2.52 -23.94
CA PHE A 191 -20.11 3.70 -24.78
C PHE A 191 -19.05 3.84 -25.87
N VAL A 192 -19.40 4.59 -26.92
CA VAL A 192 -18.53 4.98 -28.03
C VAL A 192 -18.47 6.51 -28.10
N VAL A 193 -17.27 7.07 -28.20
CA VAL A 193 -17.03 8.52 -28.34
C VAL A 193 -16.39 8.80 -29.69
N CYS A 194 -17.08 9.59 -30.52
CA CYS A 194 -16.57 10.06 -31.79
C CYS A 194 -15.81 11.38 -31.59
N ILE A 195 -14.52 11.42 -31.94
CA ILE A 195 -13.65 12.57 -31.67
C ILE A 195 -13.17 13.18 -32.98
N GLY A 196 -13.36 14.50 -33.10
CA GLY A 196 -12.99 15.29 -34.25
C GLY A 196 -11.80 16.22 -33.98
N PRO A 197 -11.41 17.03 -34.98
CA PRO A 197 -10.33 18.00 -34.83
C PRO A 197 -10.63 19.01 -33.73
N ARG A 198 -9.57 19.59 -33.18
CA ARG A 198 -9.61 20.52 -32.05
C ARG A 198 -10.33 21.86 -32.33
N ASN A 199 -10.58 22.21 -33.60
CA ASN A 199 -11.05 23.54 -34.05
C ASN A 199 -12.23 24.12 -33.25
#